data_AF-A0A4U8UKQ8-F1
#
_entry.id   AF-A0A4U8UKQ8-F1
#
_cell.length_a   1.000
_cell.length_b   1.000
_cell.length_c   1.000
_cell.angle_alpha   90.00
_cell.angle_beta   90.00
_cell.angle_gamma   90.00
#
_symmetry.space_group_name_H-M   'P 1'
#
loop_
_entity.id
_entity.type
_entity.pdbx_description
1 polymer ?
#
loop_
_entity_poly.entity_id
_entity_poly.type
_entity_poly.pdbx_seq_one_letter_code
_entity_poly.pdbx_strand_id
1 'polypeptide(L)'
;MPPKKNKAKAKKVHSVKETKKVDPVEDIEVIEEEKTEDSTLNEPSENPGVPDYVKEIDEILGGRVIGGQLHYVVRWKNTTEKASEVHGQVSELLDHYQLRNRIGRNIRIISYRIIEDSSEDMSDPKYDVTQHFLFMIAYKKNEQTYVSYKFMELYFPKELILFLMPILACPEALQIRPIRFDLDL
;
A
#
# COMPACT_ATOMS: atom_id res chain seq x y z
N MET A 1 -29.77 -22.61 -50.22
CA MET A 1 -28.68 -23.61 -50.30
C MET A 1 -28.20 -23.91 -48.88
N PRO A 2 -28.15 -25.19 -48.46
CA PRO A 2 -27.60 -25.63 -47.19
C PRO A 2 -26.09 -25.98 -47.36
N PRO A 3 -25.41 -26.64 -46.40
CA PRO A 3 -24.45 -26.06 -45.46
C PRO A 3 -23.00 -26.52 -45.72
N LYS A 4 -22.00 -25.94 -45.03
CA LYS A 4 -20.69 -26.60 -44.87
C LYS A 4 -20.26 -26.69 -43.41
N LYS A 5 -20.45 -27.92 -42.91
CA LYS A 5 -19.81 -28.51 -41.73
C LYS A 5 -18.31 -28.68 -42.00
N ASN A 6 -17.47 -28.28 -41.05
CA ASN A 6 -16.13 -28.85 -40.83
C ASN A 6 -16.10 -29.29 -39.36
N LYS A 7 -16.36 -30.55 -38.99
CA LYS A 7 -15.48 -31.73 -39.03
C LYS A 7 -14.05 -31.49 -38.53
N ALA A 8 -13.88 -31.84 -37.25
CA ALA A 8 -12.87 -32.75 -36.69
C ALA A 8 -11.38 -32.44 -36.86
N LYS A 9 -10.64 -32.51 -35.74
CA LYS A 9 -9.66 -33.58 -35.49
C LYS A 9 -9.10 -33.55 -34.07
N ALA A 10 -9.23 -34.70 -33.41
CA ALA A 10 -8.48 -35.09 -32.23
C ALA A 10 -7.02 -35.43 -32.60
N LYS A 11 -6.07 -35.16 -31.70
CA LYS A 11 -4.74 -35.81 -31.60
C LYS A 11 -4.25 -35.59 -30.16
N LYS A 12 -4.32 -36.58 -29.28
CA LYS A 12 -3.38 -37.71 -29.05
C LYS A 12 -2.12 -37.30 -28.27
N VAL A 13 -2.20 -37.51 -26.95
CA VAL A 13 -1.26 -38.19 -26.03
C VAL A 13 0.21 -38.27 -26.42
N HIS A 14 1.09 -37.72 -25.57
CA HIS A 14 2.39 -38.22 -25.08
C HIS A 14 2.54 -37.58 -23.68
N SER A 15 2.55 -38.24 -22.51
CA SER A 15 3.30 -39.40 -22.01
C SER A 15 4.80 -39.33 -22.30
N VAL A 16 5.54 -38.64 -21.44
CA VAL A 16 6.97 -38.88 -21.20
C VAL A 16 7.16 -38.96 -19.69
N LYS A 17 7.35 -40.20 -19.22
CA LYS A 17 8.09 -40.51 -18.00
C LYS A 17 9.57 -40.36 -18.36
N GLU A 18 10.34 -39.64 -17.54
CA GLU A 18 11.73 -40.02 -17.34
C GLU A 18 12.24 -39.50 -15.99
N THR A 19 12.48 -40.47 -15.12
CA THR A 19 13.19 -40.39 -13.86
C THR A 19 14.68 -40.15 -14.13
N LYS A 20 15.31 -39.22 -13.41
CA LYS A 20 16.76 -39.28 -13.22
C LYS A 20 17.08 -39.18 -11.73
N LYS A 21 17.43 -40.34 -11.18
CA LYS A 21 18.19 -40.50 -9.95
C LYS A 21 19.57 -39.88 -10.17
N VAL A 22 20.04 -39.08 -9.21
CA VAL A 22 21.46 -38.85 -8.98
C VAL A 22 21.67 -39.08 -7.49
N ASP A 23 22.54 -40.03 -7.23
CA ASP A 23 22.96 -40.54 -5.92
C ASP A 23 23.83 -39.52 -5.16
N PRO A 24 24.10 -39.76 -3.86
CA PRO A 24 24.53 -38.76 -2.89
C PRO A 24 26.03 -38.52 -2.97
N VAL A 25 26.45 -37.29 -2.71
CA VAL A 25 27.86 -36.95 -2.48
C VAL A 25 28.10 -36.96 -0.99
N GLU A 26 28.89 -37.94 -0.55
CA GLU A 26 29.49 -38.06 0.76
C GLU A 26 30.60 -37.01 0.97
N ASP A 27 30.81 -36.72 2.25
CA ASP A 27 32.03 -36.22 2.88
C ASP A 27 32.48 -34.78 2.56
N ILE A 28 31.99 -33.85 3.39
CA ILE A 28 32.74 -32.64 3.73
C ILE A 28 32.99 -32.65 5.23
N GLU A 29 34.29 -32.57 5.52
CA GLU A 29 34.94 -32.73 6.81
C GLU A 29 34.46 -31.72 7.85
N VAL A 30 34.52 -32.22 9.09
CA VAL A 30 34.37 -31.52 10.36
C VAL A 30 35.21 -30.25 10.37
N ILE A 31 34.57 -29.08 10.45
CA ILE A 31 35.21 -27.83 10.85
C ILE A 31 34.73 -27.52 12.27
N GLU A 32 35.74 -27.35 13.12
CA GLU A 32 35.69 -27.21 14.56
C GLU A 32 34.89 -25.99 15.02
N GLU A 33 34.37 -26.12 16.24
CA GLU A 33 33.60 -25.15 17.00
C GLU A 33 34.38 -23.83 17.19
N GLU A 34 33.97 -22.76 16.52
CA GLU A 34 34.13 -21.40 17.04
C GLU A 34 32.78 -20.85 17.49
N LYS A 35 32.52 -21.13 18.75
CA LYS A 35 31.62 -20.45 19.66
C LYS A 35 31.85 -18.93 19.57
N THR A 36 31.17 -18.27 18.63
CA THR A 36 31.08 -16.81 18.60
C THR A 36 29.77 -16.42 19.27
N GLU A 37 29.93 -16.19 20.56
CA GLU A 37 29.10 -15.44 21.49
C GLU A 37 27.89 -14.72 20.88
N ASP A 38 26.74 -15.31 21.18
CA ASP A 38 25.49 -14.65 21.54
C ASP A 38 25.70 -13.21 22.06
N SER A 39 25.65 -12.23 21.17
CA SER A 39 25.54 -10.81 21.52
C SER A 39 24.07 -10.40 21.62
N THR A 40 23.29 -11.18 22.38
CA THR A 40 22.16 -10.61 23.11
C THR A 40 22.70 -9.75 24.25
N LEU A 41 23.26 -8.58 23.89
CA LEU A 41 23.36 -7.44 24.80
C LEU A 41 21.95 -6.88 25.01
N ASN A 42 21.11 -7.64 25.71
CA ASN A 42 20.08 -7.07 26.54
C ASN A 42 20.82 -6.46 27.74
N GLU A 43 21.38 -5.27 27.56
CA GLU A 43 21.66 -4.42 28.71
C GLU A 43 20.31 -4.16 29.40
N PRO A 44 20.10 -4.61 30.65
CA PRO A 44 18.95 -4.16 31.40
C PRO A 44 19.15 -2.66 31.60
N SER A 45 18.35 -1.84 30.91
CA SER A 45 18.42 -0.38 31.08
C SER A 45 18.18 -0.06 32.55
N GLU A 46 19.24 0.35 33.26
CA GLU A 46 19.32 0.54 34.71
C GLU A 46 18.47 1.69 35.26
N ASN A 47 17.52 2.23 34.49
CA ASN A 47 16.77 3.41 34.87
C ASN A 47 15.27 3.11 34.99
N PRO A 48 14.79 2.69 36.18
CA PRO A 48 13.39 2.42 36.44
C PRO A 48 12.60 3.73 36.37
N GLY A 49 12.07 4.03 35.18
CA GLY A 49 11.33 5.27 34.92
C GLY A 49 11.40 5.77 33.48
N VAL A 50 12.29 5.20 32.66
CA VAL A 50 12.34 5.52 31.23
C VAL A 50 11.22 4.76 30.49
N PRO A 51 10.30 5.46 29.80
CA PRO A 51 9.25 4.80 29.01
C PRO A 51 9.81 3.87 27.94
N ASP A 52 9.12 2.77 27.65
CA ASP A 52 9.61 1.74 26.72
C ASP A 52 9.88 2.28 25.30
N TYR A 53 9.11 3.24 24.82
CA TYR A 53 9.31 3.86 23.50
C TYR A 53 10.69 4.55 23.37
N VAL A 54 11.32 4.96 24.48
CA VAL A 54 12.65 5.59 24.44
C VAL A 54 13.71 4.58 24.01
N LYS A 55 13.52 3.29 24.29
CA LYS A 55 14.43 2.22 23.87
C LYS A 55 14.43 2.02 22.35
N GLU A 56 13.35 2.43 21.69
CA GLU A 56 13.16 2.37 20.25
C GLU A 56 13.74 3.58 19.51
N ILE A 57 14.18 4.62 20.23
CA ILE A 57 14.85 5.77 19.62
C ILE A 57 16.28 5.36 19.24
N ASP A 58 16.63 5.59 17.98
CA ASP A 58 17.99 5.37 17.46
C ASP A 58 18.84 6.63 17.64
N GLU A 59 18.34 7.77 17.16
CA GLU A 59 19.09 9.03 17.18
C GLU A 59 18.16 10.24 17.32
N ILE A 60 18.58 11.26 18.08
CA ILE A 60 17.93 12.58 18.09
C ILE A 60 18.64 13.46 17.05
N LEU A 61 17.93 13.84 15.99
CA LEU A 61 18.47 14.61 14.86
C LEU A 61 18.53 16.11 15.13
N GLY A 62 17.74 16.62 16.09
CA GLY A 62 17.75 18.03 16.47
C GLY A 62 16.53 18.47 17.27
N GLY A 63 16.51 19.73 17.68
CA GLY A 63 15.40 20.36 18.41
C GLY A 63 14.82 21.55 17.66
N ARG A 64 13.50 21.76 17.77
CA ARG A 64 12.76 22.89 17.20
C ARG A 64 11.75 23.41 18.20
N VAL A 65 11.57 24.73 18.27
CA VAL A 65 10.53 25.34 19.10
C VAL A 65 9.28 25.57 18.26
N ILE A 66 8.16 24.96 18.64
CA ILE A 66 6.85 25.09 17.97
C ILE A 66 5.84 25.54 19.04
N GLY A 67 5.20 26.70 18.83
CA GLY A 67 4.24 27.23 19.81
C GLY A 67 4.84 27.50 21.20
N GLY A 68 6.14 27.82 21.28
CA GLY A 68 6.85 28.03 22.55
C GLY A 68 7.26 26.75 23.28
N GLN A 69 6.98 25.56 22.72
CA GLN A 69 7.40 24.28 23.28
C GLN A 69 8.58 23.71 22.48
N LEU A 70 9.55 23.12 23.18
CA LEU A 70 10.70 22.45 22.55
C LEU A 70 10.30 21.03 22.11
N HIS A 71 10.38 20.77 20.81
CA HIS A 71 10.16 19.47 20.20
C HIS A 71 11.47 18.92 19.67
N TYR A 72 11.69 17.61 19.79
CA TYR A 72 12.84 16.93 19.21
C TYR A 72 12.43 16.16 17.96
N VAL A 73 13.31 16.18 16.96
CA VAL A 73 13.21 15.31 15.78
C VAL A 73 13.97 14.04 16.09
N VAL A 74 13.29 12.90 16.08
CA VAL A 74 13.85 11.59 16.44
C VAL A 74 13.80 10.64 15.26
N ARG A 75 14.90 9.89 15.06
CA ARG A 75 14.96 8.70 14.22
C ARG A 75 14.69 7.49 15.11
N TRP A 76 13.71 6.68 14.71
CA TRP A 76 13.39 5.42 15.36
C TRP A 76 14.29 4.31 14.81
N LYS A 77 14.60 3.31 15.63
CA LYS A 77 15.34 2.11 15.21
C LYS A 77 14.55 1.38 14.12
N ASN A 78 15.27 0.81 13.16
CA ASN A 78 14.66 -0.06 12.17
C ASN A 78 14.24 -1.36 12.85
N THR A 79 12.96 -1.44 13.26
CA THR A 79 12.37 -2.66 13.78
C THR A 79 11.86 -3.51 12.62
N THR A 80 12.05 -4.82 12.74
CA THR A 80 11.40 -5.80 11.87
C THR A 80 10.37 -6.54 12.70
N GLU A 81 9.10 -6.37 12.36
CA GLU A 81 8.00 -7.07 13.01
C GLU A 81 7.50 -8.23 12.15
N LYS A 82 6.88 -9.23 12.78
CA LYS A 82 6.25 -10.32 12.02
C LYS A 82 5.05 -9.77 11.29
N ALA A 83 4.88 -10.16 10.03
CA ALA A 83 3.74 -9.72 9.20
C ALA A 83 2.38 -9.97 9.86
N SER A 84 2.25 -11.05 10.66
CA SER A 84 1.02 -11.37 11.40
C SER A 84 0.70 -10.35 12.50
N GLU A 85 1.72 -9.81 13.18
CA GLU A 85 1.58 -8.84 14.26
C GLU A 85 1.18 -7.47 13.68
N VAL A 86 1.88 -7.05 12.61
CA VAL A 86 1.58 -5.81 11.88
C VAL A 86 0.17 -5.82 11.29
N HIS A 87 -0.28 -6.96 10.73
CA HIS A 87 -1.61 -7.08 10.17
C HIS A 87 -2.72 -6.89 11.22
N GLY A 88 -2.49 -7.35 12.45
CA GLY A 88 -3.44 -7.17 13.56
C GLY A 88 -3.50 -5.75 14.09
N GLN A 89 -2.39 -5.02 14.04
CA GLN A 89 -2.30 -3.64 14.54
C GLN A 89 -2.76 -2.60 13.51
N VAL A 90 -2.38 -2.77 12.24
CA VAL A 90 -2.54 -1.72 11.21
C VAL A 90 -2.95 -2.29 9.86
N SER A 91 -4.05 -3.05 9.84
CA SER A 91 -4.60 -3.69 8.64
C SER A 91 -4.79 -2.72 7.47
N GLU A 92 -5.40 -1.56 7.70
CA GLU A 92 -5.66 -0.54 6.66
C GLU A 92 -4.36 -0.07 5.97
N LEU A 93 -3.31 0.22 6.74
CA LEU A 93 -2.03 0.66 6.17
C LEU A 93 -1.31 -0.46 5.41
N LEU A 94 -1.49 -1.70 5.85
CA LEU A 94 -0.92 -2.84 5.13
C LEU A 94 -1.60 -3.04 3.78
N ASP A 95 -2.93 -2.93 3.71
CA ASP A 95 -3.70 -3.01 2.47
C ASP A 95 -3.29 -1.91 1.50
N HIS A 96 -3.11 -0.69 2.02
CA HIS A 96 -2.54 0.45 1.31
C HIS A 96 -1.14 0.12 0.74
N TYR A 97 -0.24 -0.44 1.55
CA TYR A 97 1.10 -0.80 1.10
C TYR A 97 1.08 -1.86 -0.02
N GLN A 98 0.27 -2.91 0.14
CA GLN A 98 0.13 -3.96 -0.87
C GLN A 98 -0.47 -3.42 -2.17
N LEU A 99 -1.50 -2.57 -2.07
CA LEU A 99 -2.13 -1.93 -3.20
C LEU A 99 -1.14 -1.04 -3.97
N ARG A 100 -0.34 -0.24 -3.27
CA ARG A 100 0.73 0.58 -3.86
C ARG A 100 1.74 -0.27 -4.62
N ASN A 101 2.18 -1.39 -4.05
CA ASN A 101 3.10 -2.31 -4.72
C ASN A 101 2.48 -2.93 -5.98
N ARG A 102 1.17 -3.20 -5.97
CA ARG A 102 0.45 -3.67 -7.15
C ARG A 102 0.34 -2.60 -8.24
N ILE A 103 0.05 -1.36 -7.87
CA ILE A 103 -0.15 -0.24 -8.80
C ILE A 103 1.17 0.17 -9.48
N GLY A 104 2.24 0.28 -8.69
CA GLY A 104 3.53 0.80 -9.13
C GLY A 104 3.62 2.32 -9.02
N ARG A 105 4.54 2.93 -9.78
CA ARG A 105 4.86 4.38 -9.65
C ARG A 105 4.05 5.28 -10.58
N ASN A 106 3.61 4.76 -11.73
CA ASN A 106 2.98 5.55 -12.78
C ASN A 106 1.48 5.29 -12.78
N ILE A 107 0.72 6.34 -12.45
CA ILE A 107 -0.74 6.31 -12.46
C ILE A 107 -1.30 7.48 -13.26
N ARG A 108 -2.58 7.36 -13.62
CA ARG A 108 -3.38 8.47 -14.14
C ARG A 108 -4.74 8.46 -13.46
N ILE A 109 -5.11 9.58 -12.85
CA ILE A 109 -6.45 9.75 -12.30
C ILE A 109 -7.42 9.98 -13.47
N ILE A 110 -8.47 9.16 -13.55
CA ILE A 110 -9.47 9.22 -14.62
C ILE A 110 -10.64 10.10 -14.17
N SER A 111 -11.16 9.83 -12.97
CA SER A 111 -12.30 10.55 -12.40
C SER A 111 -12.30 10.43 -10.87
N TYR A 112 -13.19 11.17 -10.23
CA TYR A 112 -13.49 11.03 -8.81
C TYR A 112 -15.00 10.89 -8.61
N ARG A 113 -15.40 10.30 -7.48
CA ARG A 113 -16.77 10.25 -7.00
C ARG A 113 -16.78 10.59 -5.51
N ILE A 114 -17.82 11.27 -5.07
CA ILE A 114 -18.08 11.55 -3.66
C ILE A 114 -19.10 10.50 -3.22
N ILE A 115 -18.78 9.74 -2.18
CA ILE A 115 -19.75 8.86 -1.53
C ILE A 115 -20.51 9.72 -0.52
N GLU A 116 -21.76 10.05 -0.85
CA GLU A 116 -22.65 10.69 0.11
C GLU A 116 -23.10 9.65 1.13
N ASP A 117 -22.48 9.66 2.32
CA ASP A 117 -23.03 8.92 3.45
C ASP A 117 -24.25 9.70 3.95
N SER A 118 -25.44 9.16 3.68
CA SER A 118 -26.74 9.81 3.88
C SER A 118 -27.12 10.06 5.35
N SER A 119 -26.18 9.91 6.29
CA SER A 119 -26.44 9.92 7.73
C SER A 119 -25.65 10.96 8.53
N GLU A 120 -24.75 11.73 7.94
CA GLU A 120 -23.88 12.63 8.69
C GLU A 120 -24.23 14.12 8.46
N ASP A 121 -24.47 14.84 9.55
CA ASP A 121 -24.71 16.27 9.55
C ASP A 121 -23.45 17.01 9.09
N MET A 122 -23.45 17.45 7.83
CA MET A 122 -22.42 18.27 7.16
C MET A 122 -22.09 19.59 7.88
N SER A 123 -22.79 19.92 8.96
CA SER A 123 -22.57 21.12 9.77
C SER A 123 -21.50 20.97 10.86
N ASP A 124 -21.00 19.76 11.14
CA ASP A 124 -19.92 19.59 12.12
C ASP A 124 -18.60 20.13 11.54
N PRO A 125 -17.95 21.14 12.17
CA PRO A 125 -16.65 21.64 11.73
C PRO A 125 -15.52 20.60 11.79
N LYS A 126 -15.74 19.44 12.42
CA LYS A 126 -14.81 18.29 12.40
C LYS A 126 -15.05 17.33 11.23
N TYR A 127 -16.09 17.54 10.44
CA TYR A 127 -16.40 16.68 9.31
C TYR A 127 -15.39 16.90 8.19
N ASP A 128 -14.56 15.89 7.96
CA ASP A 128 -13.58 15.89 6.90
C ASP A 128 -14.19 15.33 5.61
N VAL A 129 -14.69 16.25 4.78
CA VAL A 129 -15.23 15.94 3.45
C VAL A 129 -14.29 15.07 2.60
N THR A 130 -12.97 15.11 2.82
CA THR A 130 -12.01 14.35 2.00
C THR A 130 -12.15 12.84 2.17
N GLN A 131 -12.69 12.37 3.30
CA GLN A 131 -12.89 10.94 3.57
C GLN A 131 -13.86 10.28 2.58
N HIS A 132 -14.77 11.07 2.01
CA HIS A 132 -15.80 10.60 1.09
C HIS A 132 -15.34 10.60 -0.39
N PHE A 133 -14.13 11.08 -0.68
CA PHE A 133 -13.60 11.10 -2.03
C PHE A 133 -12.97 9.77 -2.40
N LEU A 134 -13.50 9.16 -3.47
CA LEU A 134 -12.88 8.04 -4.16
C LEU A 134 -12.42 8.45 -5.55
N PHE A 135 -11.18 8.14 -5.88
CA PHE A 135 -10.56 8.39 -7.18
C PHE A 135 -10.51 7.09 -7.97
N MET A 136 -10.98 7.13 -9.21
CA MET A 136 -10.72 6.06 -10.17
C MET A 136 -9.38 6.31 -10.83
N ILE A 137 -8.43 5.41 -10.62
CA ILE A 137 -7.09 5.50 -11.21
C ILE A 137 -6.90 4.42 -12.27
N ALA A 138 -6.18 4.76 -13.34
CA ALA A 138 -5.63 3.82 -14.29
C ALA A 138 -4.13 3.62 -14.03
N TYR A 139 -3.68 2.38 -14.11
CA TYR A 139 -2.29 1.98 -13.96
C TYR A 139 -1.97 0.78 -14.84
N LYS A 140 -0.67 0.55 -15.09
CA LYS A 140 -0.18 -0.53 -15.98
C LYS A 140 -0.94 -0.53 -17.32
N LYS A 141 -1.17 -1.70 -17.93
CA LYS A 141 -1.84 -1.88 -19.23
C LYS A 141 -3.35 -1.59 -19.16
N ASN A 142 -3.73 -0.40 -18.68
CA ASN A 142 -5.10 0.08 -18.46
C ASN A 142 -5.90 -0.71 -17.40
N GLU A 143 -5.22 -1.26 -16.38
CA GLU A 143 -5.92 -1.74 -15.19
C GLU A 143 -6.51 -0.54 -14.43
N GLN A 144 -7.68 -0.70 -13.84
CA GLN A 144 -8.37 0.37 -13.13
C GLN A 144 -8.75 -0.07 -11.72
N THR A 145 -8.70 0.86 -10.78
CA THR A 145 -9.16 0.61 -9.41
C THR A 145 -9.61 1.91 -8.75
N TYR A 146 -10.45 1.79 -7.73
CA TYR A 146 -10.85 2.92 -6.89
C TYR A 146 -9.93 3.00 -5.68
N VAL A 147 -9.51 4.21 -5.34
CA VAL A 147 -8.67 4.49 -4.18
C VAL A 147 -9.21 5.69 -3.41
N SER A 148 -9.00 5.72 -2.10
CA SER A 148 -9.41 6.84 -1.25
C SER A 148 -8.52 8.06 -1.43
N TYR A 149 -9.02 9.23 -1.03
CA TYR A 149 -8.21 10.45 -0.94
C TYR A 149 -6.94 10.24 -0.11
N LYS A 150 -7.07 9.65 1.09
CA LYS A 150 -5.95 9.38 2.01
C LYS A 150 -4.86 8.52 1.37
N PHE A 151 -5.25 7.52 0.56
CA PHE A 151 -4.29 6.71 -0.20
C PHE A 151 -3.53 7.55 -1.24
N MET A 152 -4.24 8.41 -1.97
CA MET A 152 -3.66 9.29 -2.98
C MET A 152 -2.72 10.33 -2.38
N GLU A 153 -3.11 10.94 -1.27
CA GLU A 153 -2.28 11.90 -0.54
C GLU A 153 -0.98 11.26 -0.05
N LEU A 154 -1.06 10.03 0.47
CA LEU A 154 0.10 9.32 1.02
C LEU A 154 1.10 8.89 -0.05
N TYR A 155 0.64 8.37 -1.19
CA TYR A 155 1.53 7.72 -2.16
C TYR A 155 1.69 8.45 -3.50
N PHE A 156 0.72 9.28 -3.89
CA PHE A 156 0.69 9.97 -5.18
C PHE A 156 0.25 11.44 -5.03
N PRO A 157 0.85 12.22 -4.10
CA PRO A 157 0.42 13.59 -3.82
C PRO A 157 0.57 14.49 -5.04
N LYS A 158 1.59 14.25 -5.89
CA LYS A 158 1.83 15.04 -7.09
C LYS A 158 0.71 14.87 -8.10
N GLU A 159 0.31 13.63 -8.39
CA GLU A 159 -0.77 13.31 -9.32
C GLU A 159 -2.10 13.84 -8.82
N LEU A 160 -2.35 13.74 -7.50
CA LEU A 160 -3.52 14.30 -6.85
C LEU A 160 -3.59 15.82 -7.01
N ILE A 161 -2.50 16.54 -6.70
CA ILE A 161 -2.42 18.00 -6.85
C ILE A 161 -2.65 18.41 -8.30
N LEU A 162 -1.99 17.74 -9.26
CA LEU A 162 -2.15 18.06 -10.68
C LEU A 162 -3.58 17.84 -11.17
N PHE A 163 -4.28 16.85 -10.63
CA PHE A 163 -5.67 16.58 -10.97
C PHE A 163 -6.65 17.59 -10.34
N LEU A 164 -6.42 17.98 -9.09
CA LEU A 164 -7.27 18.94 -8.38
C LEU A 164 -6.98 20.40 -8.76
N MET A 165 -5.78 20.72 -9.23
CA MET A 165 -5.39 22.11 -9.50
C MET A 165 -6.33 22.84 -10.48
N PRO A 166 -6.77 22.25 -11.61
CA PRO A 166 -7.75 22.91 -12.50
C PRO A 166 -9.11 23.15 -11.82
N ILE A 167 -9.54 22.20 -10.99
CA ILE A 167 -10.80 22.24 -10.23
C ILE A 167 -10.78 23.41 -9.24
N LEU A 168 -9.65 23.59 -8.55
CA LEU A 168 -9.46 24.66 -7.56
C LEU A 168 -9.20 26.03 -8.21
N ALA A 169 -8.51 26.07 -9.35
CA ALA A 169 -8.15 27.31 -10.03
C ALA A 169 -9.32 27.95 -10.80
N CYS A 170 -10.32 27.16 -11.22
CA CYS A 170 -11.49 27.66 -11.92
C CYS A 170 -12.77 26.93 -11.47
N PRO A 171 -13.40 27.37 -10.37
CA PRO A 171 -14.62 26.75 -9.85
C PRO A 171 -15.78 26.75 -10.87
N GLU A 172 -15.82 27.74 -11.76
CA GLU A 172 -16.85 27.90 -12.80
C GLU A 172 -16.75 26.82 -13.91
N ALA A 173 -15.57 26.23 -14.10
CA ALA A 173 -15.38 25.12 -15.04
C ALA A 173 -15.98 23.79 -14.53
N LEU A 174 -16.39 23.72 -13.26
CA LEU A 174 -17.09 22.58 -12.65
C LEU A 174 -18.61 22.62 -12.83
N GLN A 175 -19.14 23.38 -13.78
CA GLN A 175 -20.46 23.07 -14.35
C GLN A 175 -20.38 21.76 -15.13
N ILE A 176 -20.07 20.67 -14.42
CA ILE A 176 -20.27 19.30 -14.85
C ILE A 176 -21.77 19.21 -15.08
N ARG A 177 -22.17 19.28 -16.34
CA ARG A 177 -23.55 18.97 -16.71
C ARG A 177 -23.83 17.59 -16.13
N PRO A 178 -24.88 17.43 -15.31
CA PRO A 178 -25.22 16.11 -14.80
C PRO A 178 -25.34 15.19 -16.00
N ILE A 179 -24.53 14.14 -16.04
CA ILE A 179 -24.66 13.08 -17.04
C ILE A 179 -25.98 12.39 -16.70
N ARG A 180 -27.07 12.86 -17.32
CA ARG A 180 -28.32 12.12 -17.33
C ARG A 180 -28.06 10.89 -18.19
N PHE A 181 -27.96 9.75 -17.53
CA PHE A 181 -28.14 8.48 -18.21
C PHE A 181 -29.64 8.36 -18.48
N ASP A 182 -30.05 8.77 -19.67
CA ASP A 182 -31.35 8.39 -20.20
C ASP A 182 -31.31 6.87 -20.40
N LEU A 183 -31.78 6.15 -19.38
CA LEU A 183 -32.09 4.73 -19.47
C LEU A 183 -33.41 4.63 -20.25
N ASP A 184 -33.32 4.65 -21.58
CA ASP A 184 -34.42 4.23 -22.44
C ASP A 184 -34.63 2.73 -22.21
N LEU A 185 -35.74 2.41 -21.54
CA LEU A 185 -36.28 1.08 -21.25
C LEU A 185 -37.46 0.81 -22.18
#